data_AF-A0A838KBH6-F1
#
_entry.id   AF-A0A838KBH6-F1
#
_cell.length_a   1.000
_cell.length_b   1.000
_cell.length_c   1.000
_cell.angle_alpha   90.00
_cell.angle_beta   90.00
_cell.angle_gamma   90.00
#
_symmetry.space_group_name_H-M   'P 1'
#
loop_
_entity.id
_entity.type
_entity.pdbx_description
1 polymer ?
#
loop_
_entity_poly.entity_id
_entity_poly.type
_entity_poly.pdbx_seq_one_letter_code
_entity_poly.pdbx_strand_id
1 'polypeptide(L)' 'MSASGGTKAILAALLANMGIAVTKFVAFLLTGSSSMLAESIHSVADSGNQGLLLVGGRRAKR' A
#
# COMPACT_ATOMS: atom_id res chain seq x y z
N MET A 1 -5.62 -12.00 20.92
CA MET A 1 -5.06 -10.69 20.49
C MET A 1 -6.19 -9.72 20.20
N SER A 2 -6.13 -8.52 20.76
CA SER A 2 -7.23 -7.54 20.83
C SER A 2 -7.68 -7.02 19.45
N ALA A 3 -8.94 -7.28 19.11
CA ALA A 3 -9.56 -6.97 17.81
C ALA A 3 -9.87 -5.48 17.56
N SER A 4 -9.46 -4.57 18.46
CA SER A 4 -9.76 -3.13 18.36
C SER A 4 -8.56 -2.27 17.90
N GLY A 5 -7.32 -2.77 18.06
CA GLY A 5 -6.11 -2.08 17.58
C GLY A 5 -5.74 -2.36 16.12
N GLY A 6 -6.12 -3.54 15.60
CA GLY A 6 -5.70 -4.02 14.28
C GLY A 6 -6.16 -3.14 13.12
N THR A 7 -7.42 -2.69 13.12
CA THR A 7 -7.93 -1.88 12.01
C THR A 7 -7.29 -0.50 11.93
N LYS A 8 -6.99 0.13 13.09
CA LYS A 8 -6.29 1.42 13.12
C LYS A 8 -4.82 1.28 12.71
N ALA A 9 -4.15 0.22 13.16
CA ALA A 9 -2.78 -0.10 12.75
C ALA A 9 -2.68 -0.37 11.25
N ILE A 10 -3.65 -1.11 10.68
CA ILE A 10 -3.73 -1.36 9.23
C ILE A 10 -3.98 -0.06 8.47
N LEU A 11 -4.88 0.81 8.94
CA LEU A 11 -5.13 2.10 8.28
C LEU A 11 -3.90 3.01 8.31
N ALA A 12 -3.18 3.05 9.45
CA ALA A 12 -1.95 3.81 9.60
C ALA A 12 -0.84 3.27 8.68
N ALA A 13 -0.68 1.94 8.61
CA ALA A 13 0.27 1.30 7.70
C ALA A 13 -0.08 1.58 6.22
N LEU A 14 -1.36 1.58 5.88
CA LEU A 14 -1.84 1.86 4.52
C LEU A 14 -1.58 3.33 4.12
N LEU A 15 -1.81 4.28 5.02
CA LEU A 15 -1.49 5.70 4.79
C LEU A 15 0.02 5.93 4.68
N ALA A 16 0.83 5.27 5.52
CA ALA A 16 2.28 5.35 5.44
C ALA A 16 2.82 4.79 4.11
N ASN A 17 2.34 3.63 3.67
CA ASN A 17 2.72 3.04 2.39
C ASN A 17 2.29 3.91 1.20
N MET A 18 1.11 4.53 1.26
CA MET A 18 0.67 5.50 0.25
C MET A 18 1.60 6.72 0.16
N GLY A 19 2.01 7.29 1.30
CA GLY A 19 2.96 8.40 1.31
C GLY A 19 4.32 8.03 0.71
N ILE A 20 4.82 6.83 1.03
CA ILE A 20 6.08 6.31 0.47
C ILE A 20 5.95 6.08 -1.04
N ALA A 21 4.83 5.50 -1.50
CA ALA A 21 4.58 5.26 -2.92
C ALA A 21 4.54 6.57 -3.73
N VAL A 22 3.87 7.61 -3.22
CA VAL A 22 3.87 8.94 -3.83
C VAL A 22 5.29 9.51 -3.90
N THR A 23 6.07 9.37 -2.83
CA THR A 23 7.45 9.86 -2.78
C THR A 23 8.33 9.15 -3.80
N LYS A 24 8.25 7.82 -3.92
CA LYS A 24 8.99 7.04 -4.93
C LYS A 24 8.57 7.40 -6.35
N PHE A 25 7.29 7.67 -6.58
CA PHE A 25 6.78 8.10 -7.88
C PHE A 25 7.30 9.49 -8.28
N VAL A 26 7.32 10.45 -7.34
CA VAL A 26 7.93 11.77 -7.56
C VAL A 26 9.43 11.65 -7.80
N ALA A 27 10.13 10.82 -7.01
CA ALA A 27 11.56 10.56 -7.21
C ALA A 27 11.84 9.91 -8.59
N PHE A 28 10.96 9.02 -9.06
CA PHE A 28 11.03 8.47 -10.41
C PHE A 28 10.88 9.57 -11.48
N LEU A 29 9.88 10.45 -11.35
CA LEU A 29 9.69 11.56 -12.29
C LEU A 29 10.91 12.50 -12.34
N LEU A 30 11.60 12.69 -11.22
CA LEU A 30 12.81 13.51 -11.14
C LEU A 30 14.06 12.80 -11.66
N THR A 31 14.17 11.47 -11.48
CA THR A 31 15.37 10.70 -11.84
C THR A 31 15.31 10.05 -13.23
N GLY A 32 14.12 9.85 -13.78
CA GLY A 32 13.90 9.17 -15.07
C GLY A 32 14.34 7.71 -15.09
N SER A 33 14.61 7.09 -13.93
CA SER A 33 15.17 5.75 -13.85
C SER A 33 14.12 4.66 -14.09
N SER A 34 14.28 3.86 -15.15
CA SER A 34 13.42 2.71 -15.45
C SER A 34 13.33 1.70 -14.30
N SER A 35 14.40 1.59 -13.48
CA SER A 35 14.39 0.74 -12.27
C SER A 35 13.44 1.27 -11.20
N MET A 36 13.41 2.59 -10.96
CA MET A 36 12.50 3.20 -9.99
C MET A 36 11.04 3.18 -10.45
N LEU A 37 10.78 3.24 -11.77
CA LEU A 37 9.44 3.04 -12.32
C LEU A 37 8.93 1.62 -12.01
N ALA A 38 9.75 0.61 -12.28
CA ALA A 38 9.40 -0.78 -12.06
C ALA A 38 9.09 -1.05 -10.57
N GLU A 39 9.91 -0.51 -9.67
CA GLU A 39 9.65 -0.58 -8.23
C GLU A 39 8.39 0.17 -7.79
N SER A 40 8.10 1.32 -8.40
CA SER A 40 6.90 2.10 -8.09
C SER A 40 5.62 1.39 -8.53
N ILE A 41 5.62 0.81 -9.74
CA ILE A 41 4.50 0.00 -10.25
C ILE A 41 4.29 -1.25 -9.38
N HIS A 42 5.37 -1.93 -8.98
CA HIS A 42 5.31 -3.07 -8.09
C HIS A 42 4.68 -2.71 -6.72
N SER A 43 5.08 -1.56 -6.15
CA SER A 43 4.54 -1.06 -4.88
C SER A 43 3.05 -0.71 -4.96
N VAL A 44 2.58 -0.19 -6.10
CA VAL A 44 1.16 0.07 -6.36
C VAL A 44 0.37 -1.23 -6.48
N ALA A 45 0.91 -2.22 -7.21
CA ALA A 45 0.28 -3.53 -7.37
C ALA A 45 0.13 -4.26 -6.02
N ASP A 46 1.15 -4.22 -5.17
CA ASP A 46 1.10 -4.81 -3.83
C ASP A 46 0.08 -4.11 -2.92
N SER A 47 0.00 -2.78 -2.99
CA SER A 47 -1.02 -2.00 -2.27
C SER A 47 -2.44 -2.35 -2.71
N GLY A 48 -2.65 -2.59 -4.01
CA GLY A 48 -3.92 -3.08 -4.56
C GLY A 48 -4.28 -4.46 -4.02
N ASN A 49 -3.32 -5.38 -3.95
CA ASN A 49 -3.50 -6.71 -3.40
C ASN A 49 -3.85 -6.68 -1.89
N GLN A 50 -3.17 -5.83 -1.10
CA GLN A 50 -3.51 -5.60 0.31
C GLN A 50 -4.94 -5.05 0.49
N GLY A 51 -5.38 -4.16 -0.40
CA GLY A 51 -6.76 -3.67 -0.44
C GLY A 51 -7.78 -4.78 -0.69
N LEU A 52 -7.50 -5.67 -1.65
CA LEU A 52 -8.36 -6.83 -1.94
C LEU A 52 -8.44 -7.79 -0.76
N LEU A 53 -7.33 -8.06 -0.08
CA LEU A 53 -7.32 -8.88 1.14
C LEU A 53 -8.15 -8.26 2.27
N LEU A 54 -8.11 -6.94 2.43
CA LEU A 54 -8.95 -6.24 3.41
C LEU A 54 -10.43 -6.33 3.08
N VAL A 55 -10.81 -6.21 1.81
CA VAL A 55 -12.19 -6.37 1.35
C VAL A 55 -12.65 -7.83 1.50
N GLY A 56 -11.82 -8.79 1.10
CA GLY A 56 -12.08 -10.22 1.22
C GLY A 56 -12.24 -10.65 2.68
N GLY A 57 -11.35 -10.20 3.57
CA GLY A 57 -11.44 -10.45 5.01
C GLY A 57 -12.69 -9.83 5.65
N ARG A 58 -13.13 -8.66 5.19
CA ARG A 58 -14.42 -8.05 5.62
C ARG A 58 -15.64 -8.83 5.13
N ARG A 59 -15.59 -9.39 3.92
CA ARG A 59 -16.67 -10.23 3.37
C ARG A 59 -16.75 -11.59 4.04
N ALA A 60 -15.62 -12.24 4.33
CA ALA A 60 -15.57 -13.57 4.96
C ALA A 60 -15.99 -13.56 6.44
N LYS A 61 -15.97 -12.40 7.10
CA LYS A 61 -16.39 -12.21 8.49
C LYS A 61 -17.90 -11.92 8.62
N ARG A 62 -18.61 -11.82 7.51
CA ARG A 62 -20.05 -11.62 7.40
C ARG A 62 -20.72 -12.94 7.05
#